data_AF-G5ZYG7-F1
#
_entry.id   AF-G5ZYG7-F1
#
_cell.length_a   1.000
_cell.length_b   1.000
_cell.length_c   1.000
_cell.angle_alpha   90.00
_cell.angle_beta   90.00
_cell.angle_gamma   90.00
#
_symmetry.space_group_name_H-M   'P 1'
#
loop_
_entity.id
_entity.type
_entity.pdbx_description
1 polymer ?
#
loop_
_entity_poly.entity_id
_entity_poly.type
_entity_poly.pdbx_seq_one_letter_code
_entity_poly.pdbx_strand_id
1 'polypeptide(L)'
;MISSSQTGQRAGFVTLIGAPNAGKSTLMNAMVGQKVSIVTPKVQTTRSRIRGIAMQDEAQIVFVDTPGIFTPKRRLDRAMVNAAWQGAADNDVLLLLHDCARARLDDETKMIIAKLAEQSQNAALVLNKIDLAKPDQYLARTAELSELFGFEKVFMISAQTGNGIDDLKSWLAARMPAGPYLFDPDDLSDLPVRLLAAEIMREKLFLNLHQELPYQMTVETESWVEREDGSAEVRLSVFVAREGHRGIVLGKGGQTIKRIGQAARRELEQALERRVHLISHVKYRKDWMDDKDRYATWDLDFDA
;
A
#
# COMPACT_ATOMS: atom_id res chain seq x y z
N MET A 1 35.74 12.90 -7.73
CA MET A 1 35.63 13.62 -6.44
C MET A 1 34.72 12.79 -5.56
N ILE A 2 35.28 12.09 -4.58
CA ILE A 2 34.52 11.22 -3.67
C ILE A 2 33.89 12.16 -2.65
N SER A 3 32.56 12.26 -2.70
CA SER A 3 31.76 13.09 -1.80
C SER A 3 32.11 12.75 -0.35
N SER A 4 32.44 13.80 0.41
CA SER A 4 32.59 13.76 1.85
C SER A 4 31.43 12.99 2.49
N SER A 5 31.75 11.95 3.26
CA SER A 5 30.78 11.29 4.13
C SER A 5 30.10 12.35 4.99
N GLN A 6 28.83 12.66 4.71
CA GLN A 6 28.03 13.53 5.56
C GLN A 6 27.81 12.82 6.89
N THR A 7 28.60 13.21 7.89
CA THR A 7 28.53 12.72 9.25
C THR A 7 27.16 13.07 9.85
N GLY A 8 26.28 12.07 9.99
CA GLY A 8 24.96 12.24 10.63
C GLY A 8 23.80 11.62 9.85
N GLN A 9 23.96 11.39 8.54
CA GLN A 9 22.90 10.80 7.72
C GLN A 9 22.62 9.34 8.08
N ARG A 10 21.34 8.99 8.07
CA ARG A 10 20.85 7.63 8.32
C ARG A 10 19.80 7.31 7.28
N ALA A 11 19.79 6.09 6.75
CA ALA A 11 18.77 5.68 5.81
C ALA A 11 18.54 4.17 5.86
N GLY A 12 17.28 3.74 5.79
CA GLY A 12 16.94 2.31 5.84
C GLY A 12 15.51 2.00 5.41
N PHE A 13 15.23 0.72 5.30
CA PHE A 13 13.94 0.17 4.87
C PHE A 13 13.10 -0.30 6.06
N VAL A 14 11.83 0.11 6.06
CA VAL A 14 10.82 -0.32 7.03
C VAL A 14 9.71 -1.06 6.31
N THR A 15 9.59 -2.36 6.54
CA THR A 15 8.53 -3.17 5.91
C THR A 15 7.27 -3.18 6.77
N LEU A 16 6.13 -2.89 6.15
CA LEU A 16 4.82 -2.94 6.78
C LEU A 16 4.11 -4.26 6.45
N ILE A 17 3.98 -5.17 7.41
CA ILE A 17 3.20 -6.42 7.25
C ILE A 17 1.95 -6.43 8.13
N GLY A 18 1.01 -7.31 7.81
CA GLY A 18 -0.22 -7.47 8.58
C GLY A 18 -1.39 -7.96 7.73
N ALA A 19 -2.47 -8.36 8.40
CA ALA A 19 -3.70 -8.79 7.75
C ALA A 19 -4.28 -7.71 6.80
N PRO A 20 -5.12 -8.08 5.82
CA PRO A 20 -5.86 -7.11 5.02
C PRO A 20 -6.60 -6.10 5.89
N ASN A 21 -6.63 -4.84 5.46
CA ASN A 21 -7.28 -3.73 6.17
C ASN A 21 -6.71 -3.38 7.55
N ALA A 22 -5.52 -3.87 7.94
CA ALA A 22 -4.83 -3.43 9.16
C ALA A 22 -4.43 -1.94 9.16
N GLY A 23 -4.44 -1.31 7.97
CA GLY A 23 -4.12 0.11 7.79
C GLY A 23 -2.66 0.41 7.41
N LYS A 24 -1.98 -0.54 6.76
CA LYS A 24 -0.61 -0.39 6.23
C LYS A 24 -0.45 0.84 5.33
N SER A 25 -1.22 0.90 4.25
CA SER A 25 -1.19 2.04 3.31
C SER A 25 -1.59 3.36 3.97
N THR A 26 -2.52 3.33 4.94
CA THR A 26 -2.88 4.53 5.73
C THR A 26 -1.71 5.00 6.59
N LEU A 27 -1.01 4.08 7.25
CA LEU A 27 0.19 4.39 8.03
C LEU A 27 1.28 4.96 7.14
N MET A 28 1.55 4.34 5.99
CA MET A 28 2.55 4.84 5.06
C MET A 28 2.23 6.27 4.61
N ASN A 29 0.99 6.53 4.18
CA ASN A 29 0.58 7.88 3.78
C ASN A 29 0.73 8.90 4.92
N ALA A 30 0.41 8.51 6.18
CA ALA A 30 0.58 9.37 7.33
C ALA A 30 2.06 9.67 7.63
N MET A 31 2.94 8.68 7.46
CA MET A 31 4.38 8.82 7.68
C MET A 31 5.05 9.73 6.63
N VAL A 32 4.65 9.58 5.38
CA VAL A 32 5.09 10.41 4.24
C VAL A 32 4.48 11.81 4.30
N GLY A 33 3.30 11.96 4.90
CA GLY A 33 2.56 13.22 5.00
C GLY A 33 1.69 13.53 3.77
N GLN A 34 1.74 12.67 2.75
CA GLN A 34 0.90 12.75 1.55
C GLN A 34 0.43 11.36 1.12
N LYS A 35 -0.57 11.33 0.24
CA LYS A 35 -1.14 10.09 -0.27
C LYS A 35 -0.29 9.52 -1.41
N VAL A 36 0.52 8.50 -1.10
CA VAL A 36 1.38 7.80 -2.07
C VAL A 36 0.91 6.36 -2.36
N SER A 37 0.05 5.79 -1.51
CA SER A 37 -0.62 4.50 -1.74
C SER A 37 -2.13 4.61 -1.57
N ILE A 38 -2.86 3.73 -2.26
CA ILE A 38 -4.31 3.73 -2.26
C ILE A 38 -4.88 3.18 -0.96
N VAL A 39 -6.04 3.70 -0.54
CA VAL A 39 -6.71 3.29 0.69
C VAL A 39 -8.18 3.00 0.40
N THR A 40 -8.63 1.79 0.70
CA THR A 40 -10.04 1.40 0.56
C THR A 40 -10.41 0.35 1.60
N PRO A 41 -11.67 0.30 2.07
CA PRO A 41 -12.12 -0.74 3.02
C PRO A 41 -12.23 -2.14 2.41
N LYS A 42 -12.08 -2.28 1.09
CA LYS A 42 -12.05 -3.59 0.42
C LYS A 42 -10.72 -4.26 0.68
N VAL A 43 -10.69 -5.58 0.71
CA VAL A 43 -9.43 -6.33 0.87
C VAL A 43 -8.60 -6.30 -0.42
N GLN A 44 -7.39 -6.84 -0.40
CA GLN A 44 -6.53 -6.99 -1.59
C GLN A 44 -6.29 -5.69 -2.37
N THR A 45 -6.07 -4.61 -1.63
CA THR A 45 -5.87 -3.26 -2.18
C THR A 45 -4.49 -3.17 -2.79
N THR A 46 -3.42 -3.34 -2.03
CA THR A 46 -2.05 -3.23 -2.52
C THR A 46 -1.66 -4.49 -3.30
N ARG A 47 -1.38 -4.37 -4.60
CA ARG A 47 -0.87 -5.46 -5.47
C ARG A 47 0.61 -5.30 -5.81
N SER A 48 1.08 -4.07 -5.89
CA SER A 48 2.48 -3.73 -6.16
C SER A 48 3.17 -3.32 -4.88
N ARG A 49 4.46 -3.61 -4.79
CA ARG A 49 5.31 -3.05 -3.74
C ARG A 49 5.48 -1.55 -4.02
N ILE A 50 4.99 -0.71 -3.12
CA ILE A 50 5.14 0.75 -3.22
C ILE A 50 6.09 1.19 -2.12
N ARG A 51 7.08 2.01 -2.45
CA ARG A 51 7.93 2.62 -1.43
C ARG A 51 7.48 4.05 -1.15
N GLY A 52 7.21 4.33 0.12
CA GLY A 52 6.96 5.68 0.62
C GLY A 52 8.21 6.20 1.31
N ILE A 53 8.63 7.42 0.99
CA ILE A 53 9.85 8.01 1.52
C ILE A 53 9.45 9.08 2.52
N ALA A 54 9.97 8.98 3.75
CA ALA A 54 9.71 9.94 4.80
C ALA A 54 11.02 10.41 5.42
N MET A 55 11.17 11.73 5.54
CA MET A 55 12.25 12.33 6.31
C MET A 55 11.82 12.53 7.76
N GLN A 56 12.73 12.24 8.69
CA GLN A 56 12.65 12.58 10.10
C GLN A 56 14.04 13.04 10.56
N ASP A 57 14.20 14.34 10.76
CA ASP A 57 15.51 14.96 11.03
C ASP A 57 16.53 14.54 9.94
N GLU A 58 17.68 13.97 10.33
CA GLU A 58 18.73 13.48 9.43
C GLU A 58 18.53 12.01 8.99
N ALA A 59 17.37 11.41 9.28
CA ALA A 59 17.06 10.03 8.93
C ALA A 59 16.03 9.94 7.79
N GLN A 60 16.37 9.21 6.73
CA GLN A 60 15.46 8.82 5.66
C GLN A 60 14.87 7.43 5.94
N ILE A 61 13.56 7.38 6.11
CA ILE A 61 12.81 6.16 6.40
C ILE A 61 12.07 5.76 5.12
N VAL A 62 12.47 4.65 4.52
CA VAL A 62 11.85 4.12 3.30
C VAL A 62 10.86 3.03 3.68
N PHE A 63 9.58 3.38 3.72
CA PHE A 63 8.50 2.43 3.99
C PHE A 63 8.23 1.57 2.77
N VAL A 64 8.09 0.27 2.97
CA VAL A 64 7.69 -0.69 1.95
C VAL A 64 6.28 -1.17 2.28
N ASP A 65 5.28 -0.68 1.54
CA ASP A 65 3.89 -1.16 1.67
C ASP A 65 3.74 -2.51 0.97
N THR A 66 3.46 -3.55 1.75
CA THR A 66 3.26 -4.88 1.21
C THR A 66 1.77 -5.19 1.05
N PRO A 67 1.41 -6.10 0.11
CA PRO A 67 0.09 -6.71 0.13
C PRO A 67 -0.26 -7.25 1.52
N GLY A 68 -1.55 -7.24 1.86
CA GLY A 68 -2.02 -7.91 3.08
C GLY A 68 -1.75 -9.41 3.00
N ILE A 69 -1.36 -10.02 4.12
CA ILE A 69 -1.12 -11.46 4.19
C ILE A 69 -2.42 -12.17 4.58
N PHE A 70 -2.86 -13.11 3.77
CA PHE A 70 -4.10 -13.88 3.94
C PHE A 70 -3.97 -15.26 3.27
N THR A 71 -4.92 -16.16 3.51
CA THR A 71 -4.92 -17.48 2.86
C THR A 71 -5.23 -17.35 1.35
N PRO A 72 -4.26 -17.64 0.46
CA PRO A 72 -4.42 -17.39 -0.97
C PRO A 72 -5.35 -18.43 -1.61
N LYS A 73 -6.17 -17.99 -2.59
CA LYS A 73 -7.06 -18.88 -3.36
C LYS A 73 -6.72 -18.93 -4.84
N ARG A 74 -6.13 -17.85 -5.37
CA ARG A 74 -5.77 -17.67 -6.78
C ARG A 74 -4.27 -17.52 -6.95
N ARG A 75 -3.77 -17.62 -8.19
CA ARG A 75 -2.36 -17.38 -8.53
C ARG A 75 -1.88 -15.99 -8.08
N LEU A 76 -2.65 -14.95 -8.43
CA LEU A 76 -2.34 -13.59 -8.01
C LEU A 76 -2.27 -13.47 -6.48
N ASP A 77 -3.16 -14.15 -5.75
CA ASP A 77 -3.14 -14.13 -4.29
C ASP A 77 -1.83 -14.74 -3.75
N ARG A 78 -1.37 -15.85 -4.32
CA ARG A 78 -0.09 -16.49 -3.92
C ARG A 78 1.09 -15.57 -4.18
N ALA A 79 1.15 -14.99 -5.38
CA ALA A 79 2.18 -14.03 -5.75
C ALA A 79 2.23 -12.83 -4.79
N MET A 80 1.06 -12.28 -4.43
CA MET A 80 0.94 -11.18 -3.47
C MET A 80 1.43 -11.56 -2.07
N VAL A 81 1.02 -12.73 -1.57
CA VAL A 81 1.46 -13.22 -0.25
C VAL A 81 2.97 -13.50 -0.24
N ASN A 82 3.49 -14.09 -1.32
CA ASN A 82 4.92 -14.33 -1.46
C ASN A 82 5.72 -13.02 -1.47
N ALA A 83 5.29 -12.02 -2.23
CA ALA A 83 5.93 -10.71 -2.29
C ALA A 83 5.94 -9.98 -0.92
N ALA A 84 4.88 -10.18 -0.11
CA ALA A 84 4.84 -9.65 1.25
C ALA A 84 5.87 -10.33 2.16
N TRP A 85 6.04 -11.65 2.05
CA TRP A 85 7.07 -12.38 2.81
C TRP A 85 8.49 -12.06 2.36
N GLN A 86 8.72 -11.88 1.07
CA GLN A 86 10.02 -11.43 0.55
C GLN A 86 10.36 -10.03 1.07
N GLY A 87 9.39 -9.11 1.10
CA GLY A 87 9.59 -7.77 1.69
C GLY A 87 9.92 -7.82 3.18
N ALA A 88 9.40 -8.82 3.90
CA ALA A 88 9.71 -9.04 5.32
C ALA A 88 11.11 -9.63 5.55
N ALA A 89 11.80 -10.16 4.54
CA ALA A 89 13.16 -10.67 4.67
C ALA A 89 14.22 -9.55 4.50
N ASP A 90 13.98 -8.61 3.58
CA ASP A 90 14.92 -7.55 3.22
C ASP A 90 14.53 -6.20 3.85
N ASN A 91 14.69 -6.06 5.18
CA ASN A 91 14.42 -4.80 5.89
C ASN A 91 15.36 -4.57 7.08
N ASP A 92 15.51 -3.29 7.45
CA ASP A 92 16.17 -2.88 8.67
C ASP A 92 15.23 -2.94 9.88
N VAL A 93 13.93 -2.66 9.65
CA VAL A 93 12.88 -2.75 10.67
C VAL A 93 11.61 -3.36 10.09
N LEU A 94 11.06 -4.36 10.78
CA LEU A 94 9.79 -4.99 10.43
C LEU A 94 8.67 -4.52 11.37
N LEU A 95 7.59 -4.00 10.81
CA LEU A 95 6.39 -3.61 11.56
C LEU A 95 5.24 -4.57 11.27
N LEU A 96 4.75 -5.24 12.32
CA LEU A 96 3.48 -5.96 12.27
C LEU A 96 2.35 -5.01 12.66
N LEU A 97 1.49 -4.66 11.70
CA LEU A 97 0.29 -3.88 11.95
C LEU A 97 -0.89 -4.78 12.27
N HIS A 98 -1.60 -4.44 13.34
CA HIS A 98 -2.84 -5.09 13.72
C HIS A 98 -3.96 -4.05 13.96
N ASP A 99 -5.18 -4.39 13.53
CA ASP A 99 -6.37 -3.56 13.71
C ASP A 99 -7.01 -3.87 15.07
N CYS A 100 -6.78 -3.00 16.06
CA CYS A 100 -7.26 -3.23 17.42
C CYS A 100 -8.77 -3.02 17.59
N ALA A 101 -9.45 -2.45 16.58
CA ALA A 101 -10.91 -2.28 16.59
C ALA A 101 -11.64 -3.60 16.28
N ARG A 102 -10.92 -4.64 15.82
CA ARG A 102 -11.50 -5.97 15.62
C ARG A 102 -11.96 -6.57 16.94
N ALA A 103 -13.14 -7.19 16.91
CA ALA A 103 -13.74 -7.83 18.08
C ALA A 103 -12.92 -9.03 18.58
N ARG A 104 -12.21 -9.72 17.69
CA ARG A 104 -11.34 -10.86 17.97
C ARG A 104 -10.04 -10.75 17.18
N LEU A 105 -8.98 -11.33 17.71
CA LEU A 105 -7.74 -11.56 16.98
C LEU A 105 -8.03 -12.47 15.77
N ASP A 106 -7.78 -11.95 14.57
CA ASP A 106 -8.02 -12.66 13.32
C ASP A 106 -6.98 -13.77 13.07
N ASP A 107 -7.41 -14.78 12.31
CA ASP A 107 -6.61 -15.96 12.04
C ASP A 107 -5.42 -15.61 11.15
N GLU A 108 -5.55 -14.62 10.26
CA GLU A 108 -4.44 -14.09 9.46
C GLU A 108 -3.32 -13.52 10.33
N THR A 109 -3.64 -12.71 11.35
CA THR A 109 -2.63 -12.17 12.28
C THR A 109 -1.92 -13.30 13.04
N LYS A 110 -2.65 -14.32 13.49
CA LYS A 110 -2.05 -15.50 14.14
C LYS A 110 -1.11 -16.25 13.20
N MET A 111 -1.51 -16.45 11.96
CA MET A 111 -0.67 -17.09 10.94
C MET A 111 0.61 -16.29 10.67
N ILE A 112 0.51 -14.95 10.58
CA ILE A 112 1.66 -14.08 10.40
C ILE A 112 2.64 -14.25 11.57
N ILE A 113 2.13 -14.17 12.81
CA ILE A 113 2.95 -14.33 14.02
C ILE A 113 3.64 -15.69 14.07
N ALA A 114 2.90 -16.78 13.79
CA ALA A 114 3.47 -18.12 13.78
C ALA A 114 4.64 -18.23 12.81
N LYS A 115 4.53 -17.62 11.62
CA LYS A 115 5.60 -17.61 10.62
C LYS A 115 6.77 -16.69 11.00
N LEU A 116 6.52 -15.54 11.64
CA LEU A 116 7.59 -14.70 12.19
C LEU A 116 8.42 -15.46 13.23
N ALA A 117 7.74 -16.22 14.11
CA ALA A 117 8.38 -17.05 15.11
C ALA A 117 9.20 -18.19 14.47
N GLU A 118 8.64 -18.88 13.46
CA GLU A 118 9.34 -19.92 12.69
C GLU A 118 10.62 -19.39 12.05
N GLN A 119 10.58 -18.17 11.49
CA GLN A 119 11.70 -17.53 10.81
C GLN A 119 12.64 -16.78 11.75
N SER A 120 12.38 -16.77 13.06
CA SER A 120 13.15 -16.01 14.07
C SER A 120 13.36 -14.54 13.69
N GLN A 121 12.39 -13.93 13.01
CA GLN A 121 12.47 -12.53 12.61
C GLN A 121 12.17 -11.64 13.82
N ASN A 122 12.88 -10.52 13.95
CA ASN A 122 12.53 -9.50 14.94
C ASN A 122 11.48 -8.54 14.33
N ALA A 123 10.49 -8.12 15.12
CA ALA A 123 9.44 -7.20 14.68
C ALA A 123 8.96 -6.30 15.81
N ALA A 124 8.50 -5.10 15.47
CA ALA A 124 7.71 -4.26 16.36
C ALA A 124 6.22 -4.37 16.02
N LEU A 125 5.39 -4.33 17.06
CA LEU A 125 3.93 -4.37 16.94
C LEU A 125 3.37 -2.95 16.85
N VAL A 126 2.48 -2.73 15.89
CA VAL A 126 1.74 -1.48 15.72
C VAL A 126 0.24 -1.77 15.81
N LEU A 127 -0.35 -1.48 16.95
CA LEU A 127 -1.80 -1.50 17.16
C LEU A 127 -2.41 -0.24 16.57
N ASN A 128 -3.03 -0.38 15.41
CA ASN A 128 -3.65 0.70 14.69
C ASN A 128 -5.16 0.80 14.97
N LYS A 129 -5.74 1.96 14.65
CA LYS A 129 -7.16 2.29 14.80
C LYS A 129 -7.64 2.39 16.24
N ILE A 130 -6.79 2.87 17.14
CA ILE A 130 -7.16 3.11 18.55
C ILE A 130 -8.31 4.13 18.69
N ASP A 131 -8.54 4.97 17.69
CA ASP A 131 -9.68 5.90 17.61
C ASP A 131 -11.03 5.19 17.46
N LEU A 132 -11.02 3.93 17.01
CA LEU A 132 -12.21 3.10 16.82
C LEU A 132 -12.36 2.01 17.90
N ALA A 133 -11.44 1.93 18.86
CA ALA A 133 -11.40 0.92 19.91
C ALA A 133 -11.41 1.55 21.31
N LYS A 134 -11.94 0.84 22.30
CA LYS A 134 -11.87 1.29 23.70
C LYS A 134 -10.50 0.96 24.31
N PRO A 135 -10.02 1.71 25.33
CA PRO A 135 -8.78 1.41 26.03
C PRO A 135 -8.60 -0.04 26.47
N ASP A 136 -9.61 -0.59 27.15
CA ASP A 136 -9.57 -1.97 27.62
C ASP A 136 -9.44 -2.98 26.47
N GLN A 137 -9.99 -2.67 25.30
CA GLN A 137 -9.93 -3.54 24.13
C GLN A 137 -8.52 -3.61 23.57
N TYR A 138 -7.87 -2.47 23.28
CA TYR A 138 -6.53 -2.50 22.68
C TYR A 138 -5.44 -2.90 23.71
N LEU A 139 -5.64 -2.65 25.01
CA LEU A 139 -4.77 -3.19 26.06
C LEU A 139 -4.87 -4.71 26.15
N ALA A 140 -6.08 -5.28 26.11
CA ALA A 140 -6.25 -6.73 26.07
C ALA A 140 -5.61 -7.36 24.82
N ARG A 141 -5.76 -6.71 23.64
CA ARG A 141 -5.09 -7.16 22.41
C ARG A 141 -3.57 -7.08 22.50
N THR A 142 -3.03 -6.07 23.18
CA THR A 142 -1.59 -5.97 23.43
C THR A 142 -1.09 -7.18 24.21
N ALA A 143 -1.78 -7.56 25.29
CA ALA A 143 -1.41 -8.70 26.10
C ALA A 143 -1.47 -10.01 25.29
N GLU A 144 -2.59 -10.26 24.60
CA GLU A 144 -2.77 -11.47 23.78
C GLU A 144 -1.68 -11.60 22.70
N LEU A 145 -1.34 -10.52 22.01
CA LEU A 145 -0.30 -10.55 20.97
C LEU A 145 1.11 -10.74 21.56
N SER A 146 1.39 -10.10 22.70
CA SER A 146 2.69 -10.21 23.38
C SER A 146 2.94 -11.60 23.98
N GLU A 147 1.87 -12.33 24.33
CA GLU A 147 1.96 -13.74 24.74
C GLU A 147 2.34 -14.66 23.57
N LEU A 148 1.91 -14.34 22.35
CA LEU A 148 2.18 -15.13 21.16
C LEU A 148 3.57 -14.87 20.57
N PHE A 149 4.14 -13.68 20.79
CA PHE A 149 5.39 -13.27 20.17
C PHE A 149 6.09 -12.16 20.94
N GLY A 150 7.41 -12.29 21.11
CA GLY A 150 8.26 -11.29 21.76
C GLY A 150 8.59 -10.12 20.83
N PHE A 151 7.69 -9.15 20.71
CA PHE A 151 7.93 -7.93 19.93
C PHE A 151 9.00 -7.04 20.58
N GLU A 152 9.86 -6.42 19.77
CA GLU A 152 10.88 -5.47 20.25
C GLU A 152 10.25 -4.26 20.94
N LYS A 153 9.14 -3.77 20.38
CA LYS A 153 8.37 -2.66 20.91
C LYS A 153 6.92 -2.74 20.45
N VAL A 154 6.02 -2.18 21.26
CA VAL A 154 4.61 -2.03 20.93
C VAL A 154 4.27 -0.54 20.82
N PHE A 155 3.59 -0.19 19.73
CA PHE A 155 3.03 1.13 19.48
C PHE A 155 1.52 1.05 19.40
N MET A 156 0.85 2.06 19.94
CA MET A 156 -0.59 2.27 19.83
C MET A 156 -0.80 3.55 19.03
N ILE A 157 -1.43 3.43 17.86
CA ILE A 157 -1.56 4.54 16.93
C ILE A 157 -2.97 4.62 16.33
N SER A 158 -3.28 5.80 15.81
CA SER A 158 -4.31 5.99 14.81
C SER A 158 -3.68 6.59 13.57
N ALA A 159 -3.43 5.76 12.55
CA ALA A 159 -2.92 6.22 11.27
C ALA A 159 -3.85 7.24 10.58
N GLN A 160 -5.14 7.24 10.93
CA GLN A 160 -6.11 8.17 10.37
C GLN A 160 -6.07 9.55 11.05
N THR A 161 -5.89 9.60 12.37
CA THR A 161 -5.91 10.86 13.13
C THR A 161 -4.52 11.43 13.40
N GLY A 162 -3.46 10.64 13.19
CA GLY A 162 -2.08 11.00 13.50
C GLY A 162 -1.66 10.67 14.93
N ASN A 163 -2.57 10.20 15.79
CA ASN A 163 -2.23 9.87 17.17
C ASN A 163 -1.15 8.77 17.24
N GLY A 164 -0.08 9.01 18.01
CA GLY A 164 1.04 8.09 18.21
C GLY A 164 2.00 7.95 17.03
N ILE A 165 1.79 8.69 15.93
CA ILE A 165 2.64 8.62 14.74
C ILE A 165 4.03 9.18 15.00
N ASP A 166 4.14 10.32 15.70
CA ASP A 166 5.42 10.98 15.96
C ASP A 166 6.37 10.10 16.81
N ASP A 167 5.82 9.40 17.81
CA ASP A 167 6.59 8.47 18.65
C ASP A 167 7.13 7.29 17.84
N LEU A 168 6.31 6.73 16.95
CA LEU A 168 6.71 5.66 16.04
C LEU A 168 7.77 6.16 15.05
N LYS A 169 7.56 7.33 14.44
CA LYS A 169 8.48 7.93 13.46
C LYS A 169 9.84 8.23 14.08
N SER A 170 9.86 8.80 15.29
CA SER A 170 11.10 9.07 16.04
C SER A 170 11.86 7.79 16.40
N TRP A 171 11.13 6.74 16.80
CA TRP A 171 11.74 5.44 17.12
C TRP A 171 12.33 4.73 15.89
N LEU A 172 11.68 4.86 14.73
CA LEU A 172 12.18 4.36 13.45
C LEU A 172 13.44 5.12 13.01
N ALA A 173 13.43 6.45 13.08
CA ALA A 173 14.57 7.29 12.73
C ALA A 173 15.84 6.90 13.50
N ALA A 174 15.69 6.61 14.80
CA ALA A 174 16.80 6.15 15.66
C ALA A 174 17.36 4.77 15.29
N ARG A 175 16.66 3.98 14.47
CA ARG A 175 17.05 2.62 14.03
C ARG A 175 17.62 2.58 12.63
N MET A 176 17.39 3.59 11.80
CA MET A 176 17.95 3.61 10.45
C MET A 176 19.47 3.50 10.51
N PRO A 177 20.12 2.63 9.71
CA PRO A 177 21.56 2.50 9.75
C PRO A 177 22.24 3.78 9.27
N ALA A 178 23.47 4.02 9.74
CA ALA A 178 24.26 5.15 9.26
C ALA A 178 24.62 4.92 7.79
N GLY A 179 24.39 5.92 6.95
CA GLY A 179 24.58 5.79 5.51
C GLY A 179 24.02 6.98 4.75
N PRO A 180 24.36 7.11 3.46
CA PRO A 180 23.77 8.14 2.61
C PRO A 180 22.28 7.88 2.43
N TYR A 181 21.53 8.93 2.08
CA TYR A 181 20.16 8.76 1.62
C TYR A 181 20.08 7.82 0.40
N LEU A 182 19.05 6.98 0.39
CA LEU A 182 18.76 5.98 -0.63
C LEU A 182 18.02 6.59 -1.82
N PHE A 183 17.22 7.64 -1.56
CA PHE A 183 16.43 8.40 -2.53
C PHE A 183 16.65 9.90 -2.35
N ASP A 184 16.18 10.70 -3.31
CA ASP A 184 16.15 12.15 -3.16
C ASP A 184 15.28 12.52 -1.94
N PRO A 185 15.73 13.40 -1.02
CA PRO A 185 14.94 13.84 0.13
C PRO A 185 13.60 14.49 -0.23
N ASP A 186 13.49 15.06 -1.44
CA ASP A 186 12.27 15.70 -1.93
C ASP A 186 11.28 14.68 -2.54
N ASP A 187 11.73 13.44 -2.81
CA ASP A 187 10.86 12.37 -3.30
C ASP A 187 9.95 11.85 -2.17
N LEU A 188 8.66 11.71 -2.47
CA LEU A 188 7.68 11.13 -1.54
C LEU A 188 7.45 9.64 -1.75
N SER A 189 7.73 9.14 -2.96
CA SER A 189 7.61 7.73 -3.32
C SER A 189 8.38 7.41 -4.59
N ASP A 190 8.73 6.14 -4.79
CA ASP A 190 9.35 5.66 -6.02
C ASP A 190 8.33 5.29 -7.12
N LEU A 191 7.05 5.60 -6.91
CA LEU A 191 5.96 5.17 -7.79
C LEU A 191 5.94 5.98 -9.10
N PRO A 192 6.14 5.36 -10.27
CA PRO A 192 6.03 6.06 -11.54
C PRO A 192 4.64 6.67 -11.74
N VAL A 193 4.57 7.87 -12.29
CA VAL A 193 3.30 8.61 -12.52
C VAL A 193 2.26 7.78 -13.30
N ARG A 194 2.73 6.94 -14.23
CA ARG A 194 1.86 5.99 -14.96
C ARG A 194 1.17 4.99 -14.04
N LEU A 195 1.88 4.46 -13.06
CA LEU A 195 1.31 3.54 -12.07
C LEU A 195 0.43 4.29 -11.08
N LEU A 196 0.83 5.50 -10.64
CA LEU A 196 -0.01 6.35 -9.80
C LEU A 196 -1.39 6.60 -10.42
N ALA A 197 -1.45 6.93 -11.71
CA ALA A 197 -2.72 7.15 -12.41
C ALA A 197 -3.61 5.90 -12.45
N ALA A 198 -3.01 4.73 -12.70
CA ALA A 198 -3.72 3.45 -12.69
C ALA A 198 -4.25 3.10 -11.29
N GLU A 199 -3.42 3.32 -10.25
CA GLU A 199 -3.74 3.06 -8.85
C GLU A 199 -4.86 3.98 -8.36
N ILE A 200 -4.80 5.29 -8.61
CA ILE A 200 -5.88 6.23 -8.25
C ILE A 200 -7.20 5.82 -8.91
N MET A 201 -7.20 5.51 -10.20
CA MET A 201 -8.40 5.05 -10.90
C MET A 201 -8.92 3.73 -10.31
N ARG A 202 -8.01 2.80 -9.99
CA ARG A 202 -8.34 1.53 -9.36
C ARG A 202 -8.97 1.74 -7.99
N GLU A 203 -8.46 2.65 -7.17
CA GLU A 203 -9.06 3.00 -5.88
C GLU A 203 -10.50 3.48 -6.05
N LYS A 204 -10.76 4.35 -7.05
CA LYS A 204 -12.12 4.84 -7.33
C LYS A 204 -13.04 3.76 -7.89
N LEU A 205 -12.51 2.71 -8.52
CA LEU A 205 -13.28 1.54 -8.97
C LEU A 205 -13.50 0.52 -7.85
N PHE A 206 -12.53 0.34 -6.95
CA PHE A 206 -12.78 -0.01 -5.54
C PHE A 206 -13.65 1.13 -4.96
N LEU A 207 -13.98 1.34 -3.69
CA LEU A 207 -15.05 2.32 -3.32
C LEU A 207 -16.46 2.19 -4.02
N ASN A 208 -16.63 2.43 -5.32
CA ASN A 208 -17.85 2.47 -6.11
C ASN A 208 -18.38 1.13 -6.67
N LEU A 209 -17.55 0.11 -6.90
CA LEU A 209 -18.02 -1.20 -7.37
C LEU A 209 -18.24 -2.16 -6.20
N HIS A 210 -19.10 -3.16 -6.32
CA HIS A 210 -19.44 -4.06 -5.21
C HIS A 210 -19.18 -5.52 -5.54
N GLN A 211 -19.39 -6.39 -4.54
CA GLN A 211 -19.29 -7.85 -4.69
C GLN A 211 -17.90 -8.28 -5.19
N GLU A 212 -17.81 -9.24 -6.11
CA GLU A 212 -16.56 -9.79 -6.63
C GLU A 212 -15.87 -8.89 -7.66
N LEU A 213 -16.60 -7.91 -8.20
CA LEU A 213 -16.18 -7.12 -9.37
C LEU A 213 -14.83 -6.39 -9.17
N PRO A 214 -14.57 -5.72 -8.03
CA PRO A 214 -13.28 -5.06 -7.79
C PRO A 214 -12.07 -6.01 -7.87
N TYR A 215 -12.27 -7.26 -7.48
CA TYR A 215 -11.21 -8.29 -7.47
C TYR A 215 -11.03 -8.95 -8.83
N GLN A 216 -11.94 -8.72 -9.78
CA GLN A 216 -11.93 -9.27 -11.14
C GLN A 216 -11.61 -8.25 -12.21
N MET A 217 -11.05 -7.11 -11.81
CA MET A 217 -10.57 -6.07 -12.70
C MET A 217 -9.12 -5.67 -12.42
N THR A 218 -8.51 -5.04 -13.43
CA THR A 218 -7.25 -4.32 -13.32
C THR A 218 -7.32 -3.02 -14.12
N VAL A 219 -6.48 -2.06 -13.75
CA VAL A 219 -6.32 -0.79 -14.47
C VAL A 219 -4.90 -0.72 -15.00
N GLU A 220 -4.75 -0.34 -16.25
CA GLU A 220 -3.47 -0.14 -16.92
C GLU A 220 -3.42 1.23 -17.59
N THR A 221 -2.25 1.85 -17.54
CA THR A 221 -1.99 3.10 -18.27
C THR A 221 -1.48 2.76 -19.66
N GLU A 222 -2.28 3.04 -20.68
CA GLU A 222 -1.93 2.81 -22.09
C GLU A 222 -0.97 3.87 -22.62
N SER A 223 -1.20 5.13 -22.24
CA SER A 223 -0.33 6.23 -22.62
C SER A 223 -0.33 7.34 -21.58
N TRP A 224 0.80 8.03 -21.53
CA TRP A 224 1.00 9.28 -20.80
C TRP A 224 1.72 10.23 -21.74
N VAL A 225 1.10 11.37 -22.05
CA VAL A 225 1.61 12.36 -22.98
C VAL A 225 1.65 13.72 -22.29
N GLU A 226 2.85 14.27 -22.16
CA GLU A 226 3.07 15.65 -21.75
C GLU A 226 2.62 16.59 -22.88
N ARG A 227 1.88 17.64 -22.54
CA ARG A 227 1.43 18.65 -23.50
C ARG A 227 2.26 19.93 -23.35
N GLU A 228 2.29 20.71 -24.43
CA GLU A 228 3.06 21.96 -24.50
C GLU A 228 2.60 23.00 -23.47
N ASP A 229 1.34 22.95 -23.03
CA ASP A 229 0.76 23.84 -22.01
C ASP A 229 1.08 23.41 -20.57
N GLY A 230 1.94 22.40 -20.39
CA GLY A 230 2.32 21.84 -19.08
C GLY A 230 1.30 20.87 -18.48
N SER A 231 0.15 20.66 -19.13
CA SER A 231 -0.81 19.62 -18.75
C SER A 231 -0.37 18.24 -19.26
N ALA A 232 -1.02 17.19 -18.76
CA ALA A 232 -0.79 15.82 -19.24
C ALA A 232 -2.09 15.19 -19.75
N GLU A 233 -1.99 14.35 -20.78
CA GLU A 233 -3.05 13.40 -21.17
C GLU A 233 -2.68 12.00 -20.71
N VAL A 234 -3.62 11.35 -20.03
CA VAL A 234 -3.49 9.95 -19.61
C VAL A 234 -4.64 9.11 -20.17
N ARG A 235 -4.30 7.97 -20.78
CA ARG A 235 -5.26 6.98 -21.26
C ARG A 235 -5.18 5.73 -20.40
N LEU A 236 -6.29 5.39 -19.76
CA LEU A 236 -6.40 4.24 -18.87
C LEU A 236 -7.33 3.19 -19.48
N SER A 237 -6.95 1.92 -19.35
CA SER A 237 -7.79 0.77 -19.65
C SER A 237 -8.17 0.04 -18.37
N VAL A 238 -9.48 -0.09 -18.15
CA VAL A 238 -10.07 -0.92 -17.10
C VAL A 238 -10.41 -2.26 -17.72
N PHE A 239 -9.61 -3.28 -17.43
CA PHE A 239 -9.85 -4.65 -17.88
C PHE A 239 -10.75 -5.38 -16.89
N VAL A 240 -11.78 -6.06 -17.41
CA VAL A 240 -12.65 -6.95 -16.63
C VAL A 240 -12.53 -8.39 -17.13
N ALA A 241 -12.59 -9.35 -16.20
CA ALA A 241 -12.45 -10.78 -16.50
C ALA A 241 -13.71 -11.43 -17.10
N ARG A 242 -14.87 -10.78 -17.01
CA ARG A 242 -16.16 -11.28 -17.54
C ARG A 242 -16.83 -10.21 -18.38
N GLU A 243 -17.45 -10.59 -19.49
CA GLU A 243 -18.07 -9.62 -20.40
C GLU A 243 -19.23 -8.86 -19.73
N GLY A 244 -20.08 -9.55 -18.96
CA GLY A 244 -21.18 -8.92 -18.21
C GLY A 244 -20.73 -7.84 -17.22
N HIS A 245 -19.50 -7.95 -16.72
CA HIS A 245 -18.93 -6.95 -15.81
C HIS A 245 -18.65 -5.61 -16.49
N ARG A 246 -18.40 -5.60 -17.80
CA ARG A 246 -18.17 -4.36 -18.57
C ARG A 246 -19.38 -3.44 -18.47
N GLY A 247 -20.59 -3.99 -18.59
CA GLY A 247 -21.83 -3.23 -18.45
C GLY A 247 -22.00 -2.59 -17.06
N ILE A 248 -21.61 -3.31 -16.01
CA ILE A 248 -21.68 -2.83 -14.62
C ILE A 248 -20.71 -1.67 -14.39
N VAL A 249 -19.46 -1.80 -14.85
CA VAL A 249 -18.43 -0.76 -14.72
C VAL A 249 -18.82 0.51 -15.49
N LEU A 250 -19.35 0.35 -16.71
CA LEU A 250 -19.84 1.48 -17.51
C LEU A 250 -21.04 2.16 -16.82
N GLY A 251 -21.99 1.37 -16.33
CA GLY A 251 -23.26 1.85 -15.79
C GLY A 251 -24.20 2.36 -16.88
N LYS A 252 -25.41 2.78 -16.47
CA LYS A 252 -26.44 3.29 -17.39
C LYS A 252 -25.91 4.47 -18.20
N GLY A 253 -25.80 4.31 -19.53
CA GLY A 253 -25.28 5.33 -20.44
C GLY A 253 -23.85 5.79 -20.14
N GLY A 254 -23.02 4.97 -19.47
CA GLY A 254 -21.65 5.35 -19.12
C GLY A 254 -21.53 6.27 -17.89
N GLN A 255 -22.62 6.51 -17.15
CA GLN A 255 -22.62 7.45 -16.03
C GLN A 255 -21.70 7.03 -14.87
N THR A 256 -21.58 5.73 -14.60
CA THR A 256 -20.74 5.22 -13.51
C THR A 256 -19.27 5.48 -13.80
N ILE A 257 -18.78 5.04 -14.96
CA ILE A 257 -17.36 5.24 -15.33
C ILE A 257 -17.02 6.72 -15.45
N LYS A 258 -17.95 7.56 -15.95
CA LYS A 258 -17.75 9.02 -16.04
C LYS A 258 -17.56 9.64 -14.65
N ARG A 259 -18.41 9.28 -13.68
CA ARG A 259 -18.29 9.78 -12.30
C ARG A 259 -16.99 9.32 -11.63
N ILE A 260 -16.62 8.06 -11.85
CA ILE A 260 -15.36 7.48 -11.34
C ILE A 260 -14.14 8.20 -11.94
N GLY A 261 -14.11 8.37 -13.27
CA GLY A 261 -13.04 9.08 -13.98
C GLY A 261 -12.92 10.55 -13.56
N GLN A 262 -14.04 11.23 -13.29
CA GLN A 262 -14.01 12.58 -12.73
C GLN A 262 -13.38 12.65 -11.33
N ALA A 263 -13.69 11.68 -10.46
CA ALA A 263 -13.09 11.60 -9.13
C ALA A 263 -11.59 11.27 -9.21
N ALA A 264 -11.20 10.32 -10.06
CA ALA A 264 -9.81 9.96 -10.30
C ALA A 264 -9.00 11.13 -10.86
N ARG A 265 -9.55 11.86 -11.84
CA ARG A 265 -8.92 13.05 -12.42
C ARG A 265 -8.66 14.12 -11.37
N ARG A 266 -9.64 14.44 -10.53
CA ARG A 266 -9.48 15.48 -9.48
C ARG A 266 -8.35 15.13 -8.52
N GLU A 267 -8.27 13.87 -8.11
CA GLU A 267 -7.21 13.42 -7.21
C GLU A 267 -5.85 13.42 -7.89
N LEU A 268 -5.77 13.00 -9.15
CA LEU A 268 -4.53 13.02 -9.91
C LEU A 268 -4.04 14.45 -10.19
N GLU A 269 -4.95 15.40 -10.46
CA GLU A 269 -4.61 16.83 -10.59
C GLU A 269 -4.08 17.41 -9.28
N GLN A 270 -4.63 16.99 -8.14
CA GLN A 270 -4.14 17.40 -6.82
C GLN A 270 -2.77 16.82 -6.52
N ALA A 271 -2.55 15.53 -6.79
CA ALA A 271 -1.29 14.84 -6.51
C ALA A 271 -0.13 15.34 -7.39
N LEU A 272 -0.42 15.76 -8.63
CA LEU A 272 0.60 16.24 -9.58
C LEU A 272 0.67 17.77 -9.68
N GLU A 273 -0.16 18.48 -8.92
CA GLU A 273 -0.27 19.94 -8.91
C GLU A 273 -0.41 20.58 -10.31
N ARG A 274 -1.06 19.86 -11.24
CA ARG A 274 -1.23 20.30 -12.63
C ARG A 274 -2.47 19.71 -13.28
N ARG A 275 -2.86 20.26 -14.43
CA ARG A 275 -4.02 19.77 -15.19
C ARG A 275 -3.76 18.41 -15.82
N VAL A 276 -4.76 17.53 -15.75
CA VAL A 276 -4.68 16.19 -16.33
C VAL A 276 -5.95 15.85 -17.11
N HIS A 277 -5.78 15.52 -18.38
CA HIS A 277 -6.84 15.01 -19.25
C HIS A 277 -6.89 13.49 -19.15
N LEU A 278 -7.78 12.98 -18.29
CA LEU A 278 -7.98 11.55 -18.08
C LEU A 278 -9.04 11.00 -19.04
N ILE A 279 -8.65 10.02 -19.86
CA ILE A 279 -9.51 9.23 -20.73
C ILE A 279 -9.47 7.79 -20.24
N SER A 280 -10.63 7.16 -20.04
CA SER A 280 -10.71 5.76 -19.59
C SER A 280 -11.60 4.91 -20.47
N HIS A 281 -11.16 3.70 -20.81
CA HIS A 281 -11.94 2.70 -21.54
C HIS A 281 -12.16 1.44 -20.70
N VAL A 282 -13.33 0.82 -20.82
CA VAL A 282 -13.61 -0.48 -20.19
C VAL A 282 -13.52 -1.57 -21.25
N LYS A 283 -12.57 -2.48 -21.09
CA LYS A 283 -12.27 -3.57 -22.02
C LYS A 283 -12.52 -4.92 -21.35
N TYR A 284 -13.09 -5.85 -22.10
CA TYR A 284 -13.14 -7.25 -21.68
C TYR A 284 -11.83 -7.93 -22.11
N ARG A 285 -11.16 -8.59 -21.17
CA ARG A 285 -10.02 -9.46 -21.46
C ARG A 285 -10.16 -10.71 -20.62
N LYS A 286 -10.43 -11.82 -21.29
CA LYS A 286 -10.48 -13.13 -20.65
C LYS A 286 -9.11 -13.44 -20.03
N ASP A 287 -9.11 -14.08 -18.87
CA ASP A 287 -7.92 -14.64 -18.22
C ASP A 287 -6.78 -13.63 -17.99
N TRP A 288 -7.09 -12.32 -17.84
CA TRP A 288 -6.06 -11.30 -17.63
C TRP A 288 -5.23 -11.55 -16.36
N MET A 289 -5.76 -12.29 -15.38
CA MET A 289 -5.07 -12.67 -14.14
C MET A 289 -3.97 -13.72 -14.34
N ASP A 290 -3.92 -14.39 -15.49
CA ASP A 290 -2.91 -15.38 -15.86
C ASP A 290 -1.93 -14.83 -16.91
N ASP A 291 -1.86 -13.50 -17.05
CA ASP A 291 -0.94 -12.82 -17.95
C ASP A 291 0.35 -12.41 -17.21
N LYS A 292 1.48 -13.01 -17.61
CA LYS A 292 2.79 -12.86 -16.95
C LYS A 292 3.33 -11.42 -16.97
N ASP A 293 3.06 -10.66 -18.03
CA ASP A 293 3.59 -9.30 -18.18
C ASP A 293 3.07 -8.34 -17.09
N ARG A 294 1.85 -8.60 -16.61
CA ARG A 294 1.24 -7.81 -15.52
C ARG A 294 1.92 -8.04 -14.18
N TYR A 295 2.37 -9.26 -13.91
CA TYR A 295 3.04 -9.58 -12.65
C TYR A 295 4.38 -8.86 -12.56
N ALA A 296 5.14 -8.83 -13.67
CA ALA A 296 6.37 -8.05 -13.76
C ALA A 296 6.13 -6.55 -13.49
N THR A 297 5.03 -5.99 -14.01
CA THR A 297 4.66 -4.58 -13.76
C THR A 297 4.37 -4.30 -12.28
N TRP A 298 3.92 -5.30 -11.54
CA TRP A 298 3.61 -5.17 -10.11
C TRP A 298 4.74 -5.62 -9.19
N ASP A 299 5.91 -5.97 -9.73
CA ASP A 299 7.00 -6.59 -8.98
C ASP A 299 6.54 -7.86 -8.25
N LEU A 300 5.76 -8.70 -8.94
CA LEU A 300 5.25 -9.97 -8.45
C LEU A 300 5.84 -11.14 -9.22
N ASP A 301 6.11 -12.22 -8.50
CA ASP A 301 6.51 -13.49 -9.11
C ASP A 301 5.28 -14.27 -9.60
N PHE A 302 5.22 -14.53 -10.90
CA PHE A 302 4.13 -15.26 -11.55
C PHE A 302 4.08 -16.75 -11.17
N ASP A 303 5.23 -17.31 -10.81
CA ASP A 303 5.45 -18.74 -10.58
C ASP A 303 5.52 -19.10 -9.08
N ALA A 304 5.14 -18.16 -8.20
CA ALA A 304 5.07 -18.30 -6.75
C ALA A 304 3.98 -19.26 -6.21
#